data_AF-A0A8X7NY80-F1
#
_entry.id   AF-A0A8X7NY80-F1
#
_cell.length_a   1.000
_cell.length_b   1.000
_cell.length_c   1.000
_cell.angle_alpha   90.00
_cell.angle_beta   90.00
_cell.angle_gamma   90.00
#
_symmetry.space_group_name_H-M   'P 1'
#
loop_
_entity.id
_entity.type
_entity.pdbx_description
1 polymer ?
#
loop_
_entity_poly.entity_id
_entity_poly.type
_entity_poly.pdbx_seq_one_letter_code
_entity_poly.pdbx_strand_id
1 'polypeptide(L)'
;RGRPCGDNCGVSINWHLATDYRGGWTARITIFNWGGTNFADWFAAVELKNAAPDFEKAYSFNATTVAVDGKNTTVLMEGLPGLNYLVGEVDGKNPSKDYRVPGKQQSVISFTKKLTPGINVGSRDGFPTKVLFNGQECSLPSVLPSSNGRKGHVSTFLLMVLPLLALLIL
;
A
#
# COMPACT_ATOMS: atom_id res chain seq x y z
N ARG A 1 -12.36 18.86 0.89
CA ARG A 1 -11.19 18.53 1.76
C ARG A 1 -11.24 17.03 2.03
N GLY A 2 -10.77 16.21 1.07
CA GLY A 2 -10.72 14.76 1.27
C GLY A 2 -9.46 14.45 2.06
N ARG A 3 -9.59 14.19 3.37
CA ARG A 3 -8.51 13.49 4.09
C ARG A 3 -8.53 12.06 3.56
N PRO A 4 -7.39 11.46 3.20
CA PRO A 4 -7.37 10.04 2.89
C PRO A 4 -7.55 9.31 4.23
N CYS A 5 -8.80 8.91 4.47
CA CYS A 5 -9.28 8.12 5.60
C CYS A 5 -9.28 8.84 6.97
N GLY A 6 -10.28 8.50 7.79
CA GLY A 6 -10.57 9.11 9.10
C GLY A 6 -9.86 8.38 10.23
N ASP A 7 -8.68 7.86 9.93
CA ASP A 7 -7.96 6.90 10.74
C ASP A 7 -6.92 7.71 11.48
N ASN A 8 -6.97 7.70 12.81
CA ASN A 8 -6.18 8.59 13.66
C ASN A 8 -4.64 8.49 13.51
N CYS A 9 -4.14 7.75 12.51
CA CYS A 9 -2.75 7.48 12.13
C CYS A 9 -1.97 8.68 11.56
N GLY A 10 -2.64 9.79 11.22
CA GLY A 10 -1.98 11.06 10.87
C GLY A 10 -1.23 11.09 9.54
N VAL A 11 -1.07 9.94 8.88
CA VAL A 11 -0.47 9.76 7.56
C VAL A 11 -1.38 8.90 6.68
N SER A 12 -1.11 8.89 5.38
CA SER A 12 -1.74 7.97 4.43
C SER A 12 -0.70 6.99 3.90
N ILE A 13 -1.01 5.70 3.92
CA ILE A 13 -0.06 4.65 3.55
C ILE A 13 -0.60 3.89 2.34
N ASN A 14 0.21 3.83 1.28
CA ASN A 14 -0.06 3.00 0.12
C ASN A 14 0.80 1.75 0.18
N TRP A 15 0.16 0.59 0.05
CA TRP A 15 0.80 -0.70 -0.11
C TRP A 15 0.51 -1.27 -1.49
N HIS A 16 1.55 -1.58 -2.26
CA HIS A 16 1.42 -2.07 -3.63
C HIS A 16 2.29 -3.29 -3.85
N LEU A 17 1.68 -4.42 -4.22
CA LEU A 17 2.40 -5.62 -4.65
C LEU A 17 3.10 -5.34 -5.98
N ALA A 18 4.42 -5.40 -6.01
CA ALA A 18 5.22 -4.99 -7.17
C ALA A 18 5.60 -6.19 -8.07
N THR A 19 6.10 -7.28 -7.49
CA THR A 19 6.48 -8.48 -8.24
C THR A 19 6.21 -9.74 -7.45
N ASP A 20 5.85 -10.82 -8.13
CA ASP A 20 5.73 -12.16 -7.54
C ASP A 20 6.46 -13.19 -8.42
N TYR A 21 7.45 -13.88 -7.87
CA TYR A 21 8.27 -14.87 -8.58
C TYR A 21 8.50 -16.13 -7.74
N ARG A 22 9.19 -17.12 -8.32
CA ARG A 22 9.34 -18.45 -7.70
C ARG A 22 10.01 -18.42 -6.33
N GLY A 23 11.05 -17.61 -6.17
CA GLY A 23 11.88 -17.56 -4.96
C GLY A 23 11.50 -16.48 -3.94
N GLY A 24 10.57 -15.60 -4.30
CA GLY A 24 10.32 -14.39 -3.53
C GLY A 24 9.30 -13.48 -4.19
N TRP A 25 9.05 -12.35 -3.56
CA TRP A 25 8.15 -11.32 -4.06
C TRP A 25 8.54 -9.96 -3.46
N THR A 26 8.00 -8.89 -4.03
CA THR A 26 8.26 -7.54 -3.53
C THR A 26 6.98 -6.74 -3.40
N ALA A 27 6.96 -5.86 -2.40
CA ALA A 27 5.94 -4.83 -2.22
C ALA A 27 6.58 -3.45 -2.19
N ARG A 28 5.80 -2.43 -2.50
CA ARG A 28 6.15 -1.02 -2.34
C ARG A 28 5.27 -0.44 -1.26
N ILE A 29 5.89 0.12 -0.24
CA ILE A 29 5.23 0.95 0.76
C ILE A 29 5.54 2.40 0.46
N THR A 30 4.52 3.26 0.49
CA THR A 30 4.66 4.71 0.40
C THR A 30 3.88 5.36 1.53
N ILE A 31 4.54 6.21 2.32
CA ILE A 31 3.97 6.93 3.45
C ILE A 31 3.87 8.39 3.05
N PHE A 32 2.67 8.96 3.15
CA PHE A 32 2.36 10.35 2.82
C PHE A 32 1.95 11.12 4.07
N ASN A 33 2.57 12.27 4.29
CA ASN A 33 2.18 13.19 5.33
C ASN A 33 1.46 14.40 4.73
N TRP A 34 0.14 14.38 4.87
CA TRP A 34 -0.76 15.47 4.48
C TRP A 34 -1.00 16.46 5.63
N GLY A 35 -0.33 16.29 6.78
CA GLY A 35 -0.37 17.21 7.89
C GLY A 35 0.68 18.33 7.73
N GLY A 36 0.48 19.45 8.43
CA GLY A 36 1.44 20.56 8.45
C GLY A 36 2.66 20.33 9.36
N THR A 37 2.69 19.23 10.11
CA THR A 37 3.74 18.92 11.08
C THR A 37 4.66 17.83 10.54
N ASN A 38 5.97 18.05 10.66
CA ASN A 38 6.96 17.04 10.30
C ASN A 38 7.00 15.92 11.36
N PHE A 39 7.15 14.68 10.91
CA PHE A 39 7.49 13.57 11.80
C PHE A 39 9.00 13.32 11.74
N ALA A 40 9.69 13.55 12.85
CA ALA A 40 11.06 13.10 13.06
C ALA A 40 11.05 11.68 13.63
N ASP A 41 12.06 10.87 13.30
CA ASP A 41 12.24 9.51 13.85
C ASP A 41 10.96 8.67 13.77
N TRP A 42 10.24 8.80 12.64
CA TRP A 42 9.00 8.07 12.45
C TRP A 42 9.27 6.56 12.39
N PHE A 43 8.31 5.80 12.88
CA PHE A 43 8.30 4.35 12.76
C PHE A 43 6.93 3.85 12.31
N ALA A 44 6.95 2.75 11.56
CA ALA A 44 5.77 2.03 11.13
C ALA A 44 5.92 0.55 11.49
N ALA A 45 4.94 -0.02 12.18
CA ALA A 45 4.86 -1.46 12.43
C ALA A 45 3.80 -2.06 11.51
N VAL A 46 4.22 -2.92 10.59
CA VAL A 46 3.35 -3.55 9.60
C VAL A 46 3.19 -5.02 9.94
N GLU A 47 1.98 -5.42 10.32
CA GLU A 47 1.65 -6.81 10.61
C GLU A 47 1.28 -7.55 9.32
N LEU A 48 2.02 -8.60 9.02
CA LEU A 48 1.88 -9.50 7.88
C LEU A 48 1.77 -10.94 8.40
N LYS A 49 0.54 -11.43 8.57
CA LYS A 49 0.26 -12.74 9.20
C LYS A 49 1.12 -13.89 8.68
N ASN A 50 1.24 -14.01 7.36
CA ASN A 50 1.90 -15.13 6.71
C ASN A 50 3.22 -14.76 6.04
N ALA A 51 3.53 -13.46 5.90
CA ALA A 51 4.62 -12.98 5.07
C ALA A 51 5.86 -12.53 5.86
N ALA A 52 5.68 -12.04 7.10
CA ALA A 52 6.79 -11.50 7.90
C ALA A 52 7.94 -12.48 8.19
N PRO A 53 7.73 -13.80 8.36
CA PRO A 53 8.84 -14.74 8.56
C PRO A 53 9.85 -14.76 7.41
N ASP A 54 9.38 -14.46 6.19
CA ASP A 54 10.22 -14.43 4.98
C ASP A 54 10.65 -13.00 4.59
N PHE A 55 10.45 -12.00 5.45
CA PHE A 55 10.97 -10.65 5.23
C PHE A 55 12.49 -10.69 5.05
N GLU A 56 12.97 -10.07 3.98
CA GLU A 56 14.39 -10.04 3.65
C GLU A 56 14.97 -8.65 3.87
N LYS A 57 14.39 -7.62 3.25
CA LYS A 57 14.94 -6.26 3.30
C LYS A 57 13.94 -5.19 2.91
N ALA A 58 14.04 -4.02 3.53
CA ALA A 58 13.54 -2.75 2.98
C ALA A 58 14.72 -1.94 2.42
N TYR A 59 14.61 -1.44 1.19
CA TYR A 59 15.75 -0.82 0.49
C TYR A 59 16.02 0.63 0.88
N SER A 60 15.00 1.37 1.31
CA SER A 60 15.09 2.80 1.63
C SER A 60 14.76 3.12 3.08
N PHE A 61 14.42 2.10 3.88
CA PHE A 61 14.11 2.18 5.31
C PHE A 61 15.02 1.22 6.08
N ASN A 62 15.25 1.49 7.36
CA ASN A 62 15.75 0.49 8.28
C ASN A 62 14.58 -0.40 8.70
N ALA A 63 14.68 -1.72 8.57
CA ALA A 63 13.54 -2.58 8.88
C ALA A 63 13.96 -3.95 9.40
N THR A 64 13.24 -4.43 10.40
CA THR A 64 13.48 -5.69 11.09
C THR A 64 12.17 -6.36 11.49
N THR A 65 12.13 -7.68 11.43
CA THR A 65 11.01 -8.45 11.98
C THR A 65 11.08 -8.44 13.51
N VAL A 66 9.97 -8.13 14.17
CA VAL A 66 9.84 -8.07 15.63
C VAL A 66 8.76 -9.04 16.11
N ALA A 67 9.01 -9.64 17.28
CA ALA A 67 8.04 -10.48 17.94
C ALA A 67 7.03 -9.62 18.70
N VAL A 68 5.74 -9.72 18.35
CA VAL A 68 4.64 -9.12 19.11
C VAL A 68 3.82 -10.25 19.70
N ASP A 69 3.65 -10.27 21.01
CA ASP A 69 2.95 -11.35 21.74
C ASP A 69 3.48 -12.77 21.40
N GLY A 70 4.81 -12.88 21.23
CA GLY A 70 5.48 -14.13 20.87
C GLY A 70 5.34 -14.55 19.40
N LYS A 71 4.79 -13.70 18.53
CA LYS A 71 4.61 -13.97 17.10
C LYS A 71 5.50 -13.06 16.24
N ASN A 72 6.27 -13.66 15.34
CA ASN A 72 7.13 -12.94 14.38
C ASN A 72 6.35 -12.52 13.13
N THR A 73 5.22 -11.83 13.33
CA THR A 73 4.30 -11.42 12.26
C THR A 73 4.46 -9.95 11.87
N THR A 74 5.30 -9.20 12.57
CA THR A 74 5.37 -7.74 12.41
C THR A 74 6.73 -7.32 11.90
N VAL A 75 6.74 -6.50 10.85
CA VAL A 75 7.95 -5.83 10.36
C VAL A 75 7.92 -4.39 10.87
N LEU A 76 8.87 -4.06 11.74
CA LEU A 76 9.11 -2.68 12.17
C LEU A 76 9.97 -1.99 11.12
N MET A 77 9.56 -0.80 10.70
CA MET A 77 10.24 0.02 9.71
C MET A 77 10.47 1.42 10.26
N GLU A 78 11.66 1.94 10.05
CA GLU A 78 12.10 3.25 10.52
C GLU A 78 12.84 3.97 9.39
N GLY A 79 12.87 5.29 9.45
CA GLY A 79 13.69 6.06 8.53
C GLY A 79 15.19 5.76 8.70
N LEU A 80 15.95 5.83 7.61
CA LEU A 80 17.41 5.71 7.69
C LEU A 80 18.00 6.91 8.45
N PRO A 81 19.14 6.75 9.16
CA PRO A 81 19.82 7.88 9.79
C PRO A 81 20.07 9.01 8.79
N GLY A 82 19.65 10.23 9.13
CA GLY A 82 19.74 11.41 8.24
C GLY A 82 18.63 11.53 7.19
N LEU A 83 17.79 10.51 7.00
CA LEU A 83 16.58 10.50 6.16
C LEU A 83 15.32 10.11 6.95
N ASN A 84 15.37 10.31 8.27
CA ASN A 84 14.35 9.97 9.25
C ASN A 84 13.24 11.01 9.40
N TYR A 85 13.22 12.05 8.56
CA TYR A 85 12.15 13.02 8.52
C TYR A 85 11.10 12.65 7.46
N LEU A 86 9.84 12.64 7.87
CA LEU A 86 8.68 12.67 6.98
C LEU A 86 8.07 14.07 7.07
N VAL A 87 8.46 14.93 6.13
CA VAL A 87 8.04 16.33 6.08
C VAL A 87 6.53 16.46 5.89
N GLY A 88 5.95 17.55 6.39
CA GLY A 88 4.55 17.88 6.20
C GLY A 88 4.24 18.32 4.76
N GLU A 89 2.96 18.56 4.50
CA GLU A 89 2.51 19.13 3.23
C GLU A 89 3.06 20.55 3.01
N VAL A 90 3.60 20.78 1.82
CA VAL A 90 4.11 22.07 1.37
C VAL A 90 3.28 22.59 0.21
N ASP A 91 3.35 23.90 -0.03
CA ASP A 91 2.68 24.47 -1.19
C ASP A 91 3.29 23.94 -2.50
N GLY A 92 2.43 23.81 -3.51
CA GLY A 92 2.87 23.49 -4.86
C GLY A 92 3.76 24.61 -5.43
N LYS A 93 4.45 24.31 -6.53
CA LYS A 93 5.43 25.23 -7.14
C LYS A 93 4.82 26.61 -7.44
N ASN A 94 3.57 26.65 -7.88
CA ASN A 94 2.77 27.85 -7.99
C ASN A 94 1.52 27.75 -7.09
N PRO A 95 1.52 28.36 -5.90
CA PRO A 95 0.40 28.25 -4.94
C PRO A 95 -0.95 28.76 -5.48
N SER A 96 -0.95 29.57 -6.53
CA SER A 96 -2.19 30.08 -7.15
C SER A 96 -2.86 29.09 -8.11
N LYS A 97 -2.17 28.01 -8.51
CA LYS A 97 -2.64 27.03 -9.49
C LYS A 97 -2.46 25.58 -9.04
N ASP A 98 -1.38 25.32 -8.33
CA ASP A 98 -0.97 23.98 -7.92
C ASP A 98 -1.55 23.64 -6.54
N TYR A 99 -1.98 22.39 -6.39
CA TYR A 99 -2.38 21.86 -5.09
C TYR A 99 -1.15 21.70 -4.18
N ARG A 100 -1.41 21.71 -2.87
CA ARG A 100 -0.40 21.35 -1.87
C ARG A 100 0.03 19.90 -2.05
N VAL A 101 1.31 19.64 -1.79
CA VAL A 101 1.98 18.37 -2.02
C VAL A 101 2.41 17.80 -0.67
N PRO A 102 2.07 16.54 -0.35
CA PRO A 102 2.46 15.92 0.91
C PRO A 102 3.94 15.59 0.90
N GLY A 103 4.56 15.55 2.08
CA GLY A 103 5.83 14.84 2.21
C GLY A 103 5.64 13.35 1.96
N LYS A 104 6.66 12.72 1.40
CA LYS A 104 6.59 11.33 0.94
C LYS A 104 7.86 10.59 1.31
N GLN A 105 7.68 9.40 1.88
CA GLN A 105 8.73 8.41 2.05
C GLN A 105 8.31 7.11 1.38
N GLN A 106 9.22 6.44 0.67
CA GLN A 106 8.90 5.23 -0.08
C GLN A 106 10.04 4.22 0.04
N SER A 107 9.69 2.94 0.17
CA SER A 107 10.64 1.85 0.07
C SER A 107 10.05 0.68 -0.71
N VAL A 108 10.91 -0.03 -1.44
CA VAL A 108 10.63 -1.40 -1.87
C VAL A 108 10.96 -2.32 -0.70
N ILE A 109 10.15 -3.34 -0.51
CA ILE A 109 10.34 -4.39 0.48
C ILE A 109 10.43 -5.72 -0.28
N SER A 110 11.47 -6.52 0.01
CA SER A 110 11.61 -7.87 -0.52
C SER A 110 11.31 -8.92 0.54
N PHE A 111 10.71 -10.00 0.06
CA PHE A 111 10.38 -11.19 0.82
C PHE A 111 10.85 -12.41 0.04
N THR A 112 11.37 -13.40 0.74
CA THR A 112 11.61 -14.73 0.16
C THR A 112 10.33 -15.57 0.23
N LYS A 113 10.40 -16.85 -0.14
CA LYS A 113 9.33 -17.83 0.05
C LYS A 113 9.84 -19.12 0.71
N LYS A 114 10.92 -19.03 1.49
CA LYS A 114 11.61 -20.20 2.05
C LYS A 114 10.86 -20.78 3.25
N LEU A 115 10.33 -19.90 4.10
CA LEU A 115 9.62 -20.25 5.33
C LEU A 115 8.09 -20.20 5.16
N THR A 116 7.61 -19.73 4.01
CA THR A 116 6.18 -19.54 3.70
C THR A 116 5.78 -20.27 2.42
N PRO A 117 5.95 -21.61 2.35
CA PRO A 117 5.57 -22.37 1.16
C PRO A 117 4.07 -22.24 0.88
N GLY A 118 3.72 -21.97 -0.39
CA GLY A 118 2.32 -21.82 -0.80
C GLY A 118 1.68 -20.45 -0.48
N ILE A 119 2.47 -19.46 -0.06
CA ILE A 119 1.98 -18.10 0.19
C ILE A 119 1.26 -17.53 -1.04
N ASN A 120 0.03 -17.04 -0.85
CA ASN A 120 -0.76 -16.47 -1.93
C ASN A 120 -0.63 -14.94 -1.95
N VAL A 121 0.49 -14.49 -2.51
CA VAL A 121 0.90 -13.07 -2.57
C VAL A 121 -0.17 -12.20 -3.22
N GLY A 122 -0.74 -12.63 -4.35
CA GLY A 122 -1.78 -11.86 -5.07
C GLY A 122 -3.11 -11.74 -4.34
N SER A 123 -3.24 -12.37 -3.17
CA SER A 123 -4.41 -12.31 -2.30
C SER A 123 -4.00 -11.79 -0.92
N ARG A 124 -4.74 -12.17 0.12
CA ARG A 124 -4.63 -11.67 1.48
C ARG A 124 -3.22 -11.75 2.08
N ASP A 125 -2.40 -12.73 1.70
CA ASP A 125 -1.08 -12.94 2.31
C ASP A 125 -0.05 -11.87 1.93
N GLY A 126 -0.22 -11.24 0.76
CA GLY A 126 0.66 -10.16 0.33
C GLY A 126 0.33 -8.79 0.94
N PHE A 127 -0.79 -8.67 1.66
CA PHE A 127 -1.25 -7.39 2.21
C PHE A 127 -1.15 -7.34 3.75
N PRO A 128 -0.88 -6.17 4.33
CA PRO A 128 -0.91 -5.98 5.77
C PRO A 128 -2.30 -6.30 6.35
N THR A 129 -2.32 -6.90 7.54
CA THR A 129 -3.55 -7.07 8.32
C THR A 129 -3.70 -6.04 9.41
N LYS A 130 -2.62 -5.34 9.76
CA LYS A 130 -2.60 -4.19 10.65
C LYS A 130 -1.41 -3.31 10.31
N VAL A 131 -1.58 -2.00 10.44
CA VAL A 131 -0.47 -1.04 10.35
C VAL A 131 -0.58 -0.07 11.52
N LEU A 132 0.51 0.08 12.27
CA LEU A 132 0.68 1.13 13.26
C LEU A 132 1.67 2.15 12.72
N PHE A 133 1.35 3.43 12.81
CA PHE A 133 2.28 4.52 12.55
C PHE A 133 2.44 5.35 13.81
N ASN A 134 3.68 5.49 14.31
CA ASN A 134 3.98 6.16 15.58
C ASN A 134 3.06 5.73 16.75
N GLY A 135 2.72 4.44 16.80
CA GLY A 135 1.86 3.85 17.85
C GLY A 135 0.35 3.98 17.61
N GLN A 136 -0.10 4.65 16.55
CA GLN A 136 -1.52 4.77 16.21
C GLN A 136 -1.90 3.79 15.09
N GLU A 137 -3.02 3.09 15.25
CA GLU A 137 -3.52 2.15 14.24
C GLU A 137 -4.15 2.87 13.05
N CYS A 138 -3.71 2.52 11.85
CA CYS A 138 -4.21 3.03 10.58
C CYS A 138 -5.32 2.11 10.08
N SER A 139 -6.37 2.66 9.44
CA SER A 139 -7.42 1.81 8.90
C SER A 139 -6.96 1.18 7.59
N LEU A 140 -7.37 -0.06 7.38
CA LEU A 140 -7.09 -0.82 6.17
C LEU A 140 -8.35 -0.90 5.31
N PRO A 141 -8.23 -0.91 3.99
CA PRO A 141 -9.37 -1.08 3.11
C PRO A 141 -10.02 -2.46 3.34
N SER A 142 -11.35 -2.50 3.36
CA SER A 142 -12.11 -3.75 3.49
C SER A 142 -12.02 -4.63 2.25
N VAL A 143 -11.73 -4.02 1.09
CA VAL A 143 -11.57 -4.70 -0.21
C VAL A 143 -10.14 -4.54 -0.67
N LEU A 144 -9.46 -5.67 -0.88
CA LEU A 144 -8.09 -5.67 -1.40
C LEU A 144 -8.10 -5.43 -2.91
N PRO A 145 -7.11 -4.68 -3.43
CA PRO A 145 -6.93 -4.55 -4.88
C PRO A 145 -6.72 -5.93 -5.50
N SER A 146 -7.47 -6.24 -6.55
CA SER A 146 -7.27 -7.44 -7.35
C SER A 146 -6.82 -7.05 -8.76
N SER A 147 -5.95 -7.86 -9.37
CA SER A 147 -5.49 -7.66 -10.76
C SER A 147 -6.58 -7.88 -11.80
N ASN A 148 -7.76 -8.38 -11.38
CA ASN A 148 -8.95 -8.49 -12.22
C ASN A 148 -9.59 -7.11 -12.40
N GLY A 149 -9.01 -6.29 -13.27
CA GLY A 149 -9.79 -5.24 -13.92
C GLY A 149 -11.01 -5.91 -14.57
N ARG A 150 -12.23 -5.51 -14.18
CA ARG A 150 -13.46 -5.95 -14.87
C ARG A 150 -13.33 -5.50 -16.32
N LYS A 151 -12.83 -6.37 -17.19
CA LYS A 151 -13.11 -6.29 -18.62
C LYS A 151 -14.60 -6.58 -18.72
N GLY A 152 -15.41 -5.52 -18.76
CA GLY A 152 -16.82 -5.65 -19.08
C GLY A 152 -16.90 -6.38 -20.42
N HIS A 153 -17.35 -7.63 -20.41
CA HIS A 153 -17.54 -8.38 -21.63
C HIS A 153 -18.76 -7.79 -22.31
N VAL A 154 -18.56 -6.84 -23.22
CA VAL A 154 -19.63 -6.32 -24.04
C VAL A 154 -20.05 -7.47 -24.95
N SER A 155 -21.28 -7.97 -24.76
CA SER A 155 -21.81 -9.03 -25.61
C SER A 155 -21.92 -8.50 -27.04
N THR A 156 -21.12 -9.06 -27.94
CA THR A 156 -21.17 -8.76 -29.38
C THR A 156 -22.55 -9.03 -29.98
N PHE A 157 -23.30 -9.97 -29.38
CA PHE A 157 -24.69 -10.24 -29.74
C PHE A 157 -25.60 -9.02 -29.49
N LEU A 158 -25.47 -8.36 -28.34
CA LEU A 158 -26.26 -7.16 -28.02
C LEU A 158 -25.94 -5.99 -28.97
N LEU A 159 -24.68 -5.85 -29.39
CA LEU A 159 -24.25 -4.83 -30.34
C LEU A 159 -24.84 -5.01 -31.76
N MET A 160 -25.12 -6.25 -32.17
CA MET A 160 -25.72 -6.53 -33.49
C MET A 160 -27.25 -6.51 -33.47
N VAL A 161 -27.87 -6.96 -32.37
CA VAL A 161 -29.33 -7.11 -32.27
C VAL A 161 -30.02 -5.75 -32.12
N LEU A 162 -29.45 -4.82 -31.35
CA LEU A 162 -30.02 -3.49 -31.13
C LEU A 162 -30.23 -2.66 -32.43
N PRO A 163 -29.24 -2.54 -33.34
CA PRO A 163 -29.44 -1.81 -34.60
C PRO A 163 -30.39 -2.52 -35.57
N LEU A 164 -30.41 -3.86 -35.59
CA LEU A 164 -31.36 -4.64 -36.41
C LEU A 164 -32.81 -4.44 -35.97
N LEU A 165 -33.07 -4.43 -34.65
CA LEU A 165 -34.38 -4.10 -34.11
C LEU A 165 -34.78 -2.65 -34.39
N ALA A 166 -33.86 -1.70 -34.31
CA ALA A 166 -34.14 -0.31 -34.66
C ALA A 166 -34.52 -0.15 -36.15
N LEU A 167 -33.91 -0.92 -37.05
CA LEU A 167 -34.27 -0.96 -38.47
C LEU A 167 -35.63 -1.63 -38.75
N LEU A 168 -36.13 -2.49 -37.86
CA LEU A 168 -37.44 -3.14 -38.00
C LEU A 168 -38.59 -2.27 -37.47
N ILE A 169 -38.28 -1.22 -36.71
CA ILE A 169 -39.26 -0.29 -36.11
C ILE A 169 -39.36 1.02 -36.92
N LEU A 170 -38.42 1.25 -37.86
CA LEU A 170 -38.45 2.31 -38.88
C LEU A 170 -39.16 1.83 -40.15
#